data_AF-A0A8T2T1K1-F1
#
_entry.id   AF-A0A8T2T1K1-F1
#
_cell.length_a   1.000
_cell.length_b   1.000
_cell.length_c   1.000
_cell.angle_alpha   90.00
_cell.angle_beta   90.00
_cell.angle_gamma   90.00
#
_symmetry.space_group_name_H-M   'P 1'
#
loop_
_entity.id
_entity.type
_entity.pdbx_description
1 polymer ?
#
loop_
_entity_poly.entity_id
_entity_poly.type
_entity_poly.pdbx_seq_one_letter_code
_entity_poly.pdbx_strand_id
1 'polypeptide(L)'
;MSASEQTDEEGSSHAVAAEHPLAAYEWLASRVLSLIDDAREVCRLALVNRTFYNASSSDTVWEKRLPQLDHLTAIYSNAIHQHLLHLFKRDLYLKLCSSVLSDDGLQRFWIDPASG
;
A
#
# COMPACT_ATOMS: atom_id res chain seq x y z
N MET A 1 -31.51 15.85 52.23
CA MET A 1 -32.58 15.15 51.49
C MET A 1 -32.27 15.32 50.02
N SER A 2 -32.04 14.19 49.35
CA SER A 2 -31.56 14.07 47.98
C SER A 2 -32.64 14.30 46.92
N ALA A 3 -32.21 14.77 45.74
CA ALA A 3 -32.58 14.35 44.38
C ALA A 3 -31.81 15.31 43.43
N SER A 4 -30.71 14.92 42.79
CA SER A 4 -30.59 14.15 41.54
C SER A 4 -31.24 14.83 40.34
N GLU A 5 -30.42 15.48 39.51
CA GLU A 5 -30.57 15.43 38.05
C GLU A 5 -29.19 15.54 37.38
N GLN A 6 -28.93 14.53 36.55
CA GLN A 6 -27.76 14.28 35.71
C GLN A 6 -28.12 14.72 34.28
N THR A 7 -27.10 14.81 33.42
CA THR A 7 -27.10 14.91 31.94
C THR A 7 -27.06 16.37 31.43
N ASP A 8 -26.25 16.78 30.44
CA ASP A 8 -25.56 16.16 29.30
C ASP A 8 -24.27 16.98 29.01
N GLU A 9 -23.12 16.33 28.80
CA GLU A 9 -22.48 16.03 27.50
C GLU A 9 -21.95 17.22 26.67
N GLU A 10 -20.68 17.03 26.29
CA GLU A 10 -20.04 17.48 25.04
C GLU A 10 -19.88 18.98 24.76
N GLY A 11 -18.75 19.49 25.24
CA GLY A 11 -18.06 20.65 24.66
C GLY A 11 -16.57 20.37 24.44
N SER A 12 -16.17 19.11 24.21
CA SER A 12 -14.80 18.84 23.77
C SER A 12 -14.70 19.27 22.33
N SER A 13 -14.20 20.49 22.15
CA SER A 13 -13.84 21.08 20.87
C SER A 13 -12.64 20.34 20.29
N HIS A 14 -12.82 19.05 19.98
CA HIS A 14 -12.03 18.39 18.97
C HIS A 14 -12.56 18.95 17.66
N ALA A 15 -11.87 19.96 17.14
CA ALA A 15 -12.03 20.37 15.77
C ALA A 15 -11.93 19.09 14.93
N VAL A 16 -13.08 18.60 14.47
CA VAL A 16 -13.16 17.63 13.38
C VAL A 16 -12.52 18.38 12.24
N ALA A 17 -11.22 18.14 12.07
CA ALA A 17 -10.45 18.61 10.93
C ALA A 17 -11.30 18.22 9.74
N ALA A 18 -11.90 19.23 9.09
CA ALA A 18 -12.76 19.05 7.95
C ALA A 18 -12.06 18.03 7.06
N GLU A 19 -12.65 16.83 6.94
CA GLU A 19 -12.07 15.76 6.16
C GLU A 19 -11.84 16.34 4.78
N HIS A 20 -10.58 16.62 4.51
CA HIS A 20 -10.21 17.40 3.36
C HIS A 20 -10.74 16.57 2.17
N PRO A 21 -11.53 17.15 1.24
CA PRO A 21 -12.09 16.41 0.09
C PRO A 21 -11.04 15.64 -0.71
N LEU A 22 -9.78 15.97 -0.45
CA LEU A 22 -8.60 15.33 -0.93
C LEU A 22 -8.37 13.90 -0.43
N ALA A 23 -8.49 13.64 0.87
CA ALA A 23 -8.39 12.27 1.38
C ALA A 23 -9.53 11.39 0.80
N ALA A 24 -10.70 11.99 0.58
CA ALA A 24 -11.84 11.34 -0.06
C ALA A 24 -11.57 10.94 -1.52
N TYR A 25 -10.81 11.72 -2.29
CA TYR A 25 -10.48 11.28 -3.65
C TYR A 25 -9.33 10.27 -3.70
N GLU A 26 -8.45 10.26 -2.69
CA GLU A 26 -7.29 9.36 -2.68
C GLU A 26 -7.72 7.92 -2.41
N TRP A 27 -8.72 7.70 -1.54
CA TRP A 27 -9.26 6.34 -1.34
C TRP A 27 -9.92 5.81 -2.62
N LEU A 28 -10.70 6.65 -3.31
CA LEU A 28 -11.39 6.25 -4.52
C LEU A 28 -10.37 5.97 -5.64
N ALA A 29 -9.37 6.83 -5.79
CA ALA A 29 -8.28 6.63 -6.72
C ALA A 29 -7.52 5.34 -6.41
N SER A 30 -7.24 5.04 -5.14
CA SER A 30 -6.61 3.76 -4.73
C SER A 30 -7.48 2.57 -5.12
N ARG A 31 -8.81 2.67 -4.88
CA ARG A 31 -9.75 1.64 -5.28
C ARG A 31 -9.75 1.41 -6.79
N VAL A 32 -9.73 2.47 -7.60
CA VAL A 32 -9.62 2.36 -9.07
C VAL A 32 -8.29 1.71 -9.48
N LEU A 33 -7.16 2.15 -8.92
CA LEU A 33 -5.84 1.57 -9.21
C LEU A 33 -5.72 0.09 -8.80
N SER A 34 -6.48 -0.34 -7.78
CA SER A 34 -6.56 -1.74 -7.35
C SER A 34 -7.32 -2.64 -8.34
N LEU A 35 -8.12 -2.08 -9.24
CA LEU A 35 -8.85 -2.83 -10.28
C LEU A 35 -8.02 -3.05 -11.54
N ILE A 36 -6.95 -2.28 -11.72
CA ILE A 36 -6.01 -2.47 -12.83
C ILE A 36 -5.17 -3.70 -12.51
N ASP A 37 -4.85 -4.56 -13.47
CA ASP A 37 -4.01 -5.74 -13.19
C ASP A 37 -2.54 -5.42 -13.45
N ASP A 38 -2.21 -4.82 -14.60
CA ASP A 38 -0.84 -4.45 -14.96
C ASP A 38 -0.28 -3.35 -14.03
N ALA A 39 0.72 -3.71 -13.23
CA ALA A 39 1.41 -2.80 -12.32
C ALA A 39 2.09 -1.63 -13.06
N ARG A 40 2.53 -1.85 -14.31
CA ARG A 40 3.14 -0.79 -15.14
C ARG A 40 2.12 0.25 -15.53
N GLU A 41 0.88 -0.15 -15.74
CA GLU A 41 -0.22 0.79 -15.99
C GLU A 41 -0.50 1.65 -14.77
N VAL A 42 -0.50 1.06 -13.56
CA VAL A 42 -0.57 1.84 -12.31
C VAL A 42 0.59 2.82 -12.19
N CYS A 43 1.82 2.40 -12.46
CA CYS A 43 2.99 3.29 -12.45
C CYS A 43 2.84 4.43 -13.46
N ARG A 44 2.33 4.17 -14.66
CA ARG A 44 2.06 5.22 -15.66
C ARG A 44 0.99 6.21 -15.17
N LEU A 45 -0.08 5.72 -14.56
CA LEU A 45 -1.13 6.57 -13.99
C LEU A 45 -0.63 7.41 -12.81
N ALA A 46 0.28 6.86 -12.00
CA ALA A 46 0.93 7.61 -10.93
C ALA A 46 1.76 8.79 -11.47
N LEU A 47 2.34 8.68 -12.68
CA LEU A 47 3.14 9.74 -13.28
C LEU A 47 2.31 10.90 -13.87
N VAL A 48 1.03 10.69 -14.17
CA VAL A 48 0.21 11.73 -14.84
C VAL A 48 -0.50 12.67 -13.88
N ASN A 49 -0.72 12.28 -12.61
CA ASN A 49 -1.45 13.10 -11.63
C ASN A 49 -0.99 12.80 -10.20
N ARG A 50 -0.87 13.84 -9.37
CA ARG A 50 -0.50 13.75 -7.95
C ARG A 50 -1.49 12.94 -7.09
N THR A 51 -2.78 12.99 -7.39
CA THR A 51 -3.78 12.15 -6.70
C THR A 51 -3.54 10.67 -6.98
N PHE A 52 -3.28 10.30 -8.25
CA PHE A 52 -2.93 8.92 -8.59
C PHE A 52 -1.57 8.52 -8.04
N TYR A 53 -0.61 9.45 -8.02
CA TYR A 53 0.68 9.23 -7.37
C TYR A 53 0.52 8.86 -5.89
N ASN A 54 -0.21 9.68 -5.13
CA ASN A 54 -0.46 9.43 -3.71
C ASN A 54 -1.23 8.12 -3.51
N ALA A 55 -2.32 7.93 -4.26
CA ALA A 55 -3.13 6.72 -4.21
C ALA A 55 -2.35 5.45 -4.58
N SER A 56 -1.40 5.54 -5.52
CA SER A 56 -0.53 4.42 -5.90
C SER A 56 0.40 3.99 -4.76
N SER A 57 0.53 4.75 -3.68
CA SER A 57 1.30 4.34 -2.50
C SER A 57 0.50 3.45 -1.55
N SER A 58 -0.81 3.30 -1.77
CA SER A 58 -1.71 2.53 -0.90
C SER A 58 -1.47 1.03 -0.99
N ASP A 59 -1.43 0.37 0.16
CA ASP A 59 -1.25 -1.08 0.26
C ASP A 59 -2.34 -1.88 -0.47
N THR A 60 -3.58 -1.37 -0.55
CA THR A 60 -4.70 -2.01 -1.28
C THR A 60 -4.40 -2.19 -2.76
N VAL A 61 -3.56 -1.32 -3.34
CA VAL A 61 -3.10 -1.44 -4.72
C VAL A 61 -2.17 -2.65 -4.83
N TRP A 62 -1.14 -2.75 -3.99
CA TRP A 62 -0.05 -3.72 -4.17
C TRP A 62 -0.30 -5.08 -3.55
N GLU A 63 -1.24 -5.20 -2.61
CA GLU A 63 -1.55 -6.45 -1.90
C GLU A 63 -1.85 -7.62 -2.84
N LYS A 64 -2.69 -7.40 -3.87
CA LYS A 64 -3.04 -8.46 -4.83
C LYS A 64 -1.88 -8.85 -5.76
N ARG A 65 -0.86 -7.99 -5.88
CA ARG A 65 0.26 -8.12 -6.84
C ARG A 65 1.51 -8.72 -6.21
N LEU A 66 1.48 -8.95 -4.91
CA LEU A 66 2.60 -9.49 -4.16
C LEU A 66 2.43 -10.99 -3.99
N PRO A 67 3.53 -11.76 -4.03
CA PRO A 67 3.48 -13.16 -3.64
C PRO A 67 3.20 -13.24 -2.14
N GLN A 68 2.56 -14.34 -1.69
CA GLN A 68 2.37 -14.54 -0.27
C GLN A 68 3.72 -14.52 0.44
N LEU A 69 3.75 -13.85 1.58
CA LEU A 69 4.97 -13.57 2.34
C LEU A 69 5.74 -14.85 2.73
N ASP A 70 5.00 -15.94 2.95
CA ASP A 70 5.55 -17.25 3.25
C ASP A 70 6.39 -17.79 2.09
N HIS A 71 6.04 -17.49 0.84
CA HIS A 71 6.86 -17.86 -0.33
C HIS A 71 8.18 -17.09 -0.38
N LEU A 72 8.24 -15.86 0.15
CA LEU A 72 9.47 -15.08 0.20
C LEU A 72 10.51 -15.69 1.16
N THR A 73 10.07 -16.34 2.24
CA THR A 73 10.98 -17.05 3.17
C THR A 73 11.71 -18.22 2.50
N ALA A 74 11.08 -18.86 1.51
CA ALA A 74 11.68 -19.96 0.76
C ALA A 74 12.75 -19.50 -0.27
N ILE A 75 12.71 -18.23 -0.69
CA ILE A 75 13.63 -17.65 -1.70
C ILE A 75 14.83 -16.98 -1.05
N TYR A 76 14.57 -16.21 0.01
CA TYR A 76 15.49 -15.23 0.54
C TYR A 76 16.07 -15.69 1.87
N SER A 77 17.34 -15.37 2.11
CA SER A 77 17.96 -15.62 3.42
C SER A 77 17.24 -14.85 4.53
N ASN A 78 17.33 -15.34 5.77
CA ASN A 78 16.59 -14.78 6.90
C ASN A 78 16.83 -13.26 7.10
N ALA A 79 18.04 -12.77 6.85
CA ALA A 79 18.37 -11.34 6.96
C ALA A 79 17.70 -10.50 5.86
N ILE A 80 17.65 -10.99 4.62
CA ILE A 80 16.96 -10.31 3.51
C ILE A 80 15.45 -10.37 3.75
N HIS A 81 14.93 -11.53 4.17
CA HIS A 81 13.52 -11.69 4.47
C HIS A 81 13.07 -10.69 5.55
N GLN A 82 13.78 -10.59 6.68
CA GLN A 82 13.47 -9.62 7.72
C GLN A 82 13.47 -8.18 7.20
N HIS A 83 14.41 -7.81 6.33
CA HIS A 83 14.40 -6.48 5.71
C HIS A 83 13.16 -6.26 4.82
N LEU A 84 12.76 -7.25 4.02
CA LEU A 84 11.59 -7.17 3.15
C LEU A 84 10.26 -7.02 3.92
N LEU A 85 10.16 -7.61 5.13
CA LEU A 85 8.98 -7.48 6.00
C LEU A 85 8.70 -6.05 6.47
N HIS A 86 9.73 -5.20 6.50
CA HIS A 86 9.61 -3.82 6.97
C HIS A 86 9.31 -2.82 5.85
N LEU A 87 9.22 -3.27 4.59
CA LEU A 87 8.91 -2.41 3.45
C LEU A 87 7.40 -2.25 3.28
N PHE A 88 6.98 -1.06 2.84
CA PHE A 88 5.62 -0.87 2.31
C PHE A 88 5.38 -1.77 1.10
N LYS A 89 4.12 -2.18 0.85
CA LYS A 89 3.82 -3.18 -0.19
C LYS A 89 4.26 -2.73 -1.59
N ARG A 90 4.14 -1.43 -1.89
CA ARG A 90 4.69 -0.85 -3.13
C ARG A 90 6.19 -1.07 -3.25
N ASP A 91 6.92 -0.72 -2.19
CA ASP A 91 8.36 -0.71 -2.21
C ASP A 91 8.90 -2.15 -2.22
N LEU A 92 8.21 -3.08 -1.57
CA LEU A 92 8.43 -4.51 -1.70
C LEU A 92 8.26 -4.98 -3.15
N TYR A 93 7.17 -4.60 -3.82
CA TYR A 93 6.93 -4.93 -5.23
C TYR A 93 8.06 -4.40 -6.12
N LEU A 94 8.41 -3.12 -5.98
CA LEU A 94 9.50 -2.50 -6.75
C LEU A 94 10.85 -3.16 -6.46
N LYS A 95 11.11 -3.61 -5.23
CA LYS A 95 12.33 -4.33 -4.86
C LYS A 95 12.40 -5.70 -5.52
N LEU A 96 11.28 -6.44 -5.53
CA LEU A 96 11.17 -7.71 -6.23
C LEU A 96 11.41 -7.53 -7.73
N CYS A 97 10.77 -6.53 -8.37
CA CYS A 97 10.99 -6.21 -9.78
C CYS A 97 12.41 -5.71 -10.09
N SER A 98 13.03 -4.91 -9.23
CA SER A 98 14.40 -4.40 -9.47
C SER A 98 15.48 -5.46 -9.24
N SER A 99 15.22 -6.47 -8.39
CA SER A 99 16.11 -7.63 -8.28
C SER A 99 16.19 -8.48 -9.56
N VAL A 100 15.30 -8.24 -10.54
CA VAL A 100 15.35 -8.80 -11.90
C VAL A 100 16.40 -8.09 -12.78
N LEU A 101 16.80 -6.86 -12.44
CA LEU A 101 17.73 -6.05 -13.24
C LEU A 101 19.19 -6.12 -12.76
N SER A 102 19.43 -6.63 -11.56
CA SER A 102 20.79 -6.90 -11.06
C SER A 102 21.11 -8.38 -11.24
N ASP A 103 21.79 -8.68 -12.34
CA ASP A 103 22.40 -9.98 -12.64
C ASP A 103 23.50 -10.30 -11.61
N ASP A 104 23.12 -10.97 -10.51
CA ASP A 104 24.06 -11.50 -9.50
C ASP A 104 23.83 -13.02 -9.25
N GLY A 105 23.45 -13.77 -10.29
CA GLY A 105 23.64 -15.23 -10.33
C GLY A 105 22.84 -16.10 -9.34
N LEU A 106 21.86 -15.56 -8.62
CA LEU A 106 20.98 -16.36 -7.75
C LEU A 106 19.65 -16.66 -8.44
N GLN A 107 19.39 -17.94 -8.71
CA GLN A 107 18.10 -18.44 -9.17
C GLN A 107 17.00 -17.99 -8.21
N ARG A 108 16.06 -17.16 -8.69
CA ARG A 108 14.89 -16.74 -7.94
C ARG A 108 13.66 -16.81 -8.83
N PHE A 109 12.62 -17.43 -8.30
CA PHE A 109 11.32 -17.56 -8.95
C PHE A 109 10.57 -16.23 -8.98
N TRP A 110 9.69 -16.11 -9.96
CA TRP A 110 9.31 -14.88 -10.65
C TRP A 110 7.84 -14.51 -10.44
N ILE A 111 7.55 -13.20 -10.42
CA ILE A 111 6.25 -12.64 -10.81
C ILE A 111 6.52 -11.87 -12.10
N ASP A 112 5.89 -12.28 -13.19
CA ASP A 112 5.98 -11.56 -14.47
C ASP A 112 5.27 -10.20 -14.31
N PRO A 113 5.95 -9.08 -14.64
CA PRO A 113 5.36 -7.74 -14.58
C PRO A 113 4.05 -7.58 -15.35
N ALA A 114 3.76 -8.47 -16.32
CA ALA A 114 2.52 -8.47 -17.09
C ALA A 114 1.39 -9.31 -16.49
N SER A 115 1.65 -10.20 -15.54
CA SER A 115 0.67 -11.20 -15.06
C SER A 115 0.62 -11.36 -13.54
N GLY A 116 0.90 -10.27 -12.81
CA GLY A 116 0.76 -10.19 -11.35
C GLY A 116 -0.51 -10.84 -10.81
#